data_AF-A0A5N0Z2K0-F1
#
_entry.id   AF-A0A5N0Z2K0-F1
#
_cell.length_a   1.000
_cell.length_b   1.000
_cell.length_c   1.000
_cell.angle_alpha   90.00
_cell.angle_beta   90.00
_cell.angle_gamma   90.00
#
_symmetry.space_group_name_H-M   'P 1'
#
loop_
_entity.id
_entity.type
_entity.pdbx_description
1 polymer ?
#
loop_
_entity_poly.entity_id
_entity_poly.type
_entity_poly.pdbx_seq_one_letter_code
_entity_poly.pdbx_strand_id
1 'polypeptide(L)'
;MIQQKSIDSFTLKNFVFSLPGNTYARIDSLLSKEEQLTLIELMHQIDRHTYHSLSLLSQTEYEKFLQQPNYLDGLIQQHIPLSTEQEQFFRSVVQQQRKALLESDEYVSHLYSALCQHMNLKSSQVTLFDYIPQLDLNLEYLTLYSDFLTVHHECFPNRQIEKIKYSLEESIYCSRSPILLEKALAALTDDPDSFLLIPVTECCSSGQLHTTSYLIEKKKSHLKLTLIDKAMLLHKEILQTAPVITLRHDTPLEEQTATQKSFNPKIAIPYIFEVENNQYNRTKLTYLFSLGTTFLGRGIQFNLSMLQQKFSLIQWELKKMAACSYWGKELYTGQIYTNNCYIKAVDGGLQHVLGQPLETTHYFIDDQPALLKKIPQHSATSLTTSLAIIVNYRLEKLAYAREAAQAIEHLLKDYLQKKTKPLSNYQRYLDKNKNVAQYVAHRVPFYSKEKEIKIDSSLLLKSSEITDGIQLFGEKEIMQVKTAIDTLVAQGSCFSSYEKKTLADIKTTKTNTRLDSIQKTEPALEI
;
A
#
# COMPACT_ATOMS: atom_id res chain seq x y z
N MET A 1 -14.16 20.59 -15.01
CA MET A 1 -13.81 20.21 -13.62
C MET A 1 -12.77 21.15 -13.05
N ILE A 2 -11.57 21.24 -13.64
CA ILE A 2 -10.48 22.13 -13.17
C ILE A 2 -10.93 23.59 -12.91
N GLN A 3 -11.86 24.12 -13.70
CA GLN A 3 -12.41 25.49 -13.54
C GLN A 3 -13.46 25.66 -12.41
N GLN A 4 -13.85 24.60 -11.70
CA GLN A 4 -14.83 24.70 -10.61
C GLN A 4 -14.15 25.21 -9.33
N LYS A 5 -14.75 26.19 -8.64
CA LYS A 5 -14.20 26.83 -7.43
C LYS A 5 -13.97 25.89 -6.23
N SER A 6 -14.59 24.71 -6.23
CA SER A 6 -14.39 23.67 -5.21
C SER A 6 -14.73 22.31 -5.82
N ILE A 7 -13.71 21.49 -6.08
CA ILE A 7 -13.89 20.07 -6.38
C ILE A 7 -13.25 19.27 -5.25
N ASP A 8 -14.03 18.35 -4.70
CA ASP A 8 -13.53 17.35 -3.78
C ASP A 8 -12.48 16.46 -4.49
N SER A 9 -11.29 16.40 -3.91
CA SER A 9 -10.13 15.66 -4.41
C SER A 9 -10.47 14.19 -4.73
N PHE A 10 -11.26 13.57 -3.86
CA PHE A 10 -11.70 12.19 -4.02
C PHE A 10 -12.65 12.03 -5.22
N THR A 11 -13.57 12.96 -5.42
CA THR A 11 -14.45 13.03 -6.60
C THR A 11 -13.66 13.17 -7.89
N LEU A 12 -12.61 13.99 -7.90
CA LEU A 12 -11.71 14.14 -9.05
C LEU A 12 -10.90 12.87 -9.31
N LYS A 13 -10.28 12.30 -8.28
CA LYS A 13 -9.56 11.02 -8.34
C LYS A 13 -10.44 9.92 -8.89
N ASN A 14 -11.67 9.77 -8.40
CA ASN A 14 -12.60 8.75 -8.88
C ASN A 14 -13.01 8.95 -10.34
N PHE A 15 -13.28 10.19 -10.74
CA PHE A 15 -13.54 10.50 -12.14
C PHE A 15 -12.34 10.08 -13.00
N VAL A 16 -11.14 10.52 -12.64
CA VAL A 16 -9.89 10.21 -13.35
C VAL A 16 -9.63 8.70 -13.41
N PHE A 17 -9.77 7.98 -12.30
CA PHE A 17 -9.54 6.54 -12.23
C PHE A 17 -10.65 5.69 -12.83
N SER A 18 -11.82 6.26 -13.11
CA SER A 18 -12.87 5.59 -13.90
C SER A 18 -12.58 5.61 -15.40
N LEU A 19 -11.63 6.45 -15.84
CA LEU A 19 -11.26 6.55 -17.24
C LEU A 19 -10.44 5.34 -17.67
N PRO A 20 -10.67 4.80 -18.88
CA PRO A 20 -9.76 3.83 -19.49
C PRO A 20 -8.32 4.37 -19.52
N GLY A 21 -7.32 3.51 -19.31
CA GLY A 21 -5.92 3.95 -19.16
C GLY A 21 -5.37 4.76 -20.34
N ASN A 22 -5.85 4.50 -21.57
CA ASN A 22 -5.51 5.28 -22.76
C ASN A 22 -6.23 6.65 -22.82
N THR A 23 -7.36 6.80 -22.13
CA THR A 23 -8.12 8.06 -22.05
C THR A 23 -7.47 9.03 -21.07
N TYR A 24 -6.96 8.56 -19.93
CA TYR A 24 -6.20 9.42 -19.02
C TYR A 24 -4.94 9.99 -19.67
N ALA A 25 -4.11 9.13 -20.29
CA ALA A 25 -2.90 9.58 -20.99
C ALA A 25 -3.22 10.60 -22.11
N ARG A 26 -4.34 10.42 -22.80
CA ARG A 26 -4.83 11.39 -23.80
C ARG A 26 -5.27 12.71 -23.16
N ILE A 27 -6.03 12.66 -22.07
CA ILE A 27 -6.43 13.88 -21.35
C ILE A 27 -5.21 14.62 -20.83
N ASP A 28 -4.30 13.92 -20.16
CA ASP A 28 -3.06 14.49 -19.64
C ASP A 28 -2.23 15.16 -20.75
N SER A 29 -2.13 14.53 -21.94
CA SER A 29 -1.44 15.11 -23.09
C SER A 29 -2.10 16.36 -23.69
N LEU A 30 -3.39 16.59 -23.40
CA LEU A 30 -4.17 17.73 -23.88
C LEU A 30 -4.19 18.90 -22.88
N LEU A 31 -3.76 18.67 -21.64
CA LEU A 31 -3.67 19.71 -20.62
C LEU A 31 -2.39 20.52 -20.81
N SER A 32 -2.49 21.84 -20.63
CA SER A 32 -1.29 22.66 -20.45
C SER A 32 -0.55 22.24 -19.17
N LYS A 33 0.75 22.58 -19.07
CA LYS A 33 1.55 22.28 -17.87
C LYS A 33 0.94 22.85 -16.58
N GLU A 34 0.27 23.99 -16.68
CA GLU A 34 -0.42 24.61 -15.54
C GLU A 34 -1.71 23.86 -15.16
N GLU A 35 -2.47 23.39 -16.13
CA GLU A 35 -3.65 22.57 -15.88
C GLU A 35 -3.30 21.17 -15.36
N GLN A 36 -2.18 20.59 -15.80
CA GLN A 36 -1.64 19.34 -15.24
C GLN A 36 -1.29 19.50 -13.76
N LEU A 37 -0.56 20.57 -13.41
CA LEU A 37 -0.21 20.88 -12.02
C LEU A 37 -1.47 21.10 -11.17
N THR A 38 -2.43 21.87 -11.68
CA THR A 38 -3.71 22.11 -11.00
C THR A 38 -4.51 20.81 -10.81
N LEU A 39 -4.53 19.93 -11.81
CA LEU A 39 -5.19 18.63 -11.73
C LEU A 39 -4.56 17.77 -10.62
N ILE A 40 -3.24 17.74 -10.55
CA ILE A 40 -2.49 17.02 -9.53
C ILE A 40 -2.73 17.60 -8.14
N GLU A 41 -2.67 18.92 -7.98
CA GLU A 41 -2.94 19.60 -6.71
C GLU A 41 -4.33 19.24 -6.19
N LEU A 42 -5.33 19.33 -7.07
CA LEU A 42 -6.71 18.96 -6.74
C LEU A 42 -6.82 17.45 -6.45
N MET A 43 -6.13 16.59 -7.20
CA MET A 43 -6.17 15.15 -6.97
C MET A 43 -5.49 14.75 -5.68
N HIS A 44 -4.40 15.38 -5.27
CA HIS A 44 -3.59 14.91 -4.15
C HIS A 44 -3.73 15.74 -2.87
N GLN A 45 -4.47 16.87 -2.92
CA GLN A 45 -4.57 17.81 -1.81
C GLN A 45 -3.20 18.28 -1.30
N ILE A 46 -2.20 18.25 -2.18
CA ILE A 46 -0.86 18.77 -1.95
C ILE A 46 -0.82 20.13 -2.62
N ASP A 47 -0.43 21.17 -1.89
CA ASP A 47 -0.29 22.49 -2.48
C ASP A 47 0.81 22.51 -3.57
N ARG A 48 0.67 23.43 -4.52
CA ARG A 48 1.58 23.59 -5.67
C ARG A 48 3.05 23.65 -5.28
N HIS A 49 3.35 24.37 -4.19
CA HIS A 49 4.72 24.61 -3.77
C HIS A 49 5.33 23.30 -3.24
N THR A 50 4.62 22.58 -2.39
CA THR A 50 5.05 21.28 -1.90
C THR A 50 5.24 20.26 -3.01
N TYR A 51 4.28 20.16 -3.92
CA TYR A 51 4.39 19.28 -5.08
C TYR A 51 5.65 19.58 -5.89
N HIS A 52 5.89 20.86 -6.16
CA HIS A 52 7.04 21.31 -6.92
C HIS A 52 8.35 20.99 -6.19
N SER A 53 8.44 21.25 -4.88
CA SER A 53 9.61 20.92 -4.06
C SER A 53 9.92 19.43 -4.06
N LEU A 54 8.91 18.57 -3.85
CA LEU A 54 9.07 17.12 -3.88
C LEU A 54 9.50 16.61 -5.26
N SER A 55 8.92 17.17 -6.31
CA SER A 55 9.28 16.83 -7.70
C SER A 55 10.71 17.23 -8.02
N LEU A 56 11.15 18.43 -7.59
CA LEU A 56 12.52 18.90 -7.78
C LEU A 56 13.51 18.00 -7.03
N LEU A 57 13.23 17.65 -5.78
CA LEU A 57 14.07 16.73 -5.01
C LEU A 57 14.17 15.36 -5.68
N SER A 58 13.05 14.80 -6.12
CA SER A 58 13.04 13.53 -6.86
C SER A 58 13.87 13.61 -8.14
N GLN A 59 13.85 14.73 -8.85
CA GLN A 59 14.61 14.95 -10.07
C GLN A 59 16.11 15.07 -9.79
N THR A 60 16.49 15.86 -8.78
CA THR A 60 17.89 16.00 -8.34
C THR A 60 18.47 14.64 -7.95
N GLU A 61 17.69 13.81 -7.27
CA GLU A 61 18.16 12.50 -6.86
C GLU A 61 18.29 11.49 -7.98
N TYR A 62 17.38 11.55 -8.93
CA TYR A 62 17.53 10.81 -10.18
C TYR A 62 18.79 11.24 -10.96
N GLU A 63 19.11 12.53 -11.00
CA GLU A 63 20.33 13.02 -11.66
C GLU A 63 21.60 12.53 -10.95
N LYS A 64 21.63 12.57 -9.62
CA LYS A 64 22.72 11.98 -8.82
C LYS A 64 22.86 10.48 -9.09
N PHE A 65 21.74 9.75 -9.17
CA PHE A 65 21.73 8.33 -9.51
C PHE A 65 22.36 8.05 -10.88
N LEU A 66 22.06 8.85 -11.90
CA LEU A 66 22.63 8.68 -13.25
C LEU A 66 24.13 9.00 -13.32
N GLN A 67 24.58 10.00 -12.57
CA GLN A 67 25.97 10.48 -12.61
C GLN A 67 26.93 9.57 -11.83
N GLN A 68 26.42 8.73 -10.94
CA GLN A 68 27.22 7.88 -10.06
C GLN A 68 27.13 6.40 -10.48
N PRO A 69 28.18 5.82 -11.12
CA PRO A 69 28.15 4.44 -11.63
C PRO A 69 27.86 3.37 -10.56
N ASN A 70 28.15 3.67 -9.29
CA ASN A 70 27.87 2.82 -8.13
C ASN A 70 27.12 3.59 -7.04
N TYR A 71 26.03 4.28 -7.40
CA TYR A 71 25.24 5.11 -6.48
C TYR A 71 24.98 4.45 -5.11
N LEU A 72 24.50 3.19 -5.10
CA LEU A 72 24.25 2.46 -3.86
C LEU A 72 25.52 2.22 -3.04
N ASP A 73 26.64 1.91 -3.66
CA ASP A 73 27.91 1.71 -2.93
C ASP A 73 28.45 3.04 -2.39
N GLY A 74 28.22 4.14 -3.09
CA GLY A 74 28.49 5.50 -2.58
C GLY A 74 27.68 5.83 -1.33
N LEU A 75 26.40 5.44 -1.29
CA LEU A 75 25.56 5.58 -0.09
C LEU A 75 26.08 4.73 1.07
N ILE A 76 26.52 3.49 0.80
CA ILE A 76 27.08 2.60 1.84
C ILE A 76 28.37 3.19 2.42
N GLN A 77 29.24 3.79 1.61
CA GLN A 77 30.47 4.42 2.09
C GLN A 77 30.22 5.61 3.02
N GLN A 78 29.07 6.28 2.85
CA GLN A 78 28.65 7.41 3.67
C GLN A 78 27.71 6.98 4.81
N HIS A 79 27.42 5.68 4.92
CA HIS A 79 26.48 5.17 5.90
C HIS A 79 27.04 5.29 7.32
N ILE A 80 26.24 5.88 8.21
CA ILE A 80 26.52 5.94 9.63
C ILE A 80 25.45 5.08 10.33
N PRO A 81 25.85 3.99 11.02
CA PRO A 81 24.92 3.18 11.78
C PRO A 81 24.18 4.01 12.83
N LEU A 82 22.87 3.78 12.95
CA LEU A 82 22.04 4.50 13.91
C LEU A 82 22.50 4.26 15.35
N SER A 83 22.57 5.32 16.15
CA SER A 83 22.63 5.21 17.61
C SER A 83 21.34 4.60 18.17
N THR A 84 21.32 4.27 19.46
CA THR A 84 20.11 3.78 20.14
C THR A 84 19.06 4.90 20.22
N GLU A 85 19.49 6.14 20.52
CA GLU A 85 18.60 7.30 20.59
C GLU A 85 17.98 7.61 19.23
N GLN A 86 18.77 7.57 18.16
CA GLN A 86 18.27 7.77 16.79
C GLN A 86 17.26 6.68 16.41
N GLU A 87 17.56 5.42 16.71
CA GLU A 87 16.61 4.32 16.46
C GLU A 87 15.27 4.55 17.18
N GLN A 88 15.31 4.91 18.46
CA GLN A 88 14.12 5.23 19.24
C GLN A 88 13.36 6.42 18.66
N PHE A 89 14.08 7.46 18.21
CA PHE A 89 13.50 8.61 17.53
C PHE A 89 12.71 8.17 16.29
N PHE A 90 13.33 7.43 15.36
CA PHE A 90 12.65 6.97 14.14
C PHE A 90 11.43 6.09 14.43
N ARG A 91 11.52 5.21 15.44
CA ARG A 91 10.38 4.39 15.89
C ARG A 91 9.25 5.27 16.42
N SER A 92 9.57 6.29 17.22
CA SER A 92 8.58 7.23 17.74
C SER A 92 7.88 8.02 16.63
N VAL A 93 8.61 8.42 15.57
CA VAL A 93 8.03 9.09 14.39
C VAL A 93 7.03 8.17 13.69
N VAL A 94 7.38 6.91 13.46
CA VAL A 94 6.45 5.94 12.83
C VAL A 94 5.21 5.73 13.73
N GLN A 95 5.37 5.64 15.05
CA GLN A 95 4.24 5.54 15.98
C GLN A 95 3.32 6.76 15.92
N GLN A 96 3.89 7.96 15.86
CA GLN A 96 3.12 9.21 15.74
C GLN A 96 2.36 9.28 14.41
N GLN A 97 3.01 8.95 13.30
CA GLN A 97 2.36 8.89 11.98
C GLN A 97 1.20 7.89 11.96
N ARG A 98 1.42 6.70 12.54
CA ARG A 98 0.37 5.69 12.64
C ARG A 98 -0.76 6.14 13.54
N LYS A 99 -0.47 6.80 14.67
CA LYS A 99 -1.49 7.37 15.55
C LYS A 99 -2.33 8.42 14.80
N ALA A 100 -1.68 9.33 14.07
CA ALA A 100 -2.37 10.33 13.26
C ALA A 100 -3.28 9.69 12.21
N LEU A 101 -2.84 8.60 11.56
CA LEU A 101 -3.66 7.83 10.64
C LEU A 101 -4.87 7.20 11.34
N LEU A 102 -4.69 6.54 12.48
CA LEU A 102 -5.79 5.96 13.29
C LEU A 102 -6.78 7.00 13.83
N GLU A 103 -6.38 8.27 13.81
CA GLU A 103 -7.20 9.41 14.22
C GLU A 103 -7.85 10.13 13.03
N SER A 104 -7.44 9.84 11.80
CA SER A 104 -7.95 10.49 10.60
C SER A 104 -9.27 9.88 10.11
N ASP A 105 -10.04 10.69 9.38
CA ASP A 105 -11.27 10.24 8.71
C ASP A 105 -10.97 9.32 7.51
N GLU A 106 -9.72 9.30 7.03
CA GLU A 106 -9.29 8.46 5.90
C GLU A 106 -9.05 6.99 6.30
N TYR A 107 -8.85 6.72 7.59
CA TYR A 107 -8.51 5.38 8.08
C TYR A 107 -9.51 4.31 7.65
N VAL A 108 -10.80 4.62 7.78
CA VAL A 108 -11.86 3.68 7.42
C VAL A 108 -11.87 3.43 5.91
N SER A 109 -11.62 4.47 5.10
CA SER A 109 -11.49 4.35 3.65
C SER A 109 -10.34 3.42 3.27
N HIS A 110 -9.21 3.51 3.98
CA HIS A 110 -8.09 2.57 3.80
C HIS A 110 -8.50 1.14 4.14
N LEU A 111 -9.06 0.88 5.33
CA LEU A 111 -9.48 -0.49 5.70
C LEU A 111 -10.53 -1.07 4.74
N TYR A 112 -11.51 -0.27 4.32
CA TYR A 112 -12.50 -0.66 3.33
C TYR A 112 -11.86 -0.99 1.97
N SER A 113 -10.95 -0.13 1.50
CA SER A 113 -10.20 -0.34 0.25
C SER A 113 -9.33 -1.61 0.34
N ALA A 114 -8.71 -1.87 1.50
CA ALA A 114 -7.89 -3.04 1.72
C ALA A 114 -8.72 -4.33 1.63
N LEU A 115 -9.88 -4.37 2.29
CA LEU A 115 -10.81 -5.50 2.21
C LEU A 115 -11.35 -5.70 0.79
N CYS A 116 -11.75 -4.62 0.10
CA CYS A 116 -12.16 -4.70 -1.30
C CYS A 116 -11.07 -5.31 -2.19
N GLN A 117 -9.82 -4.89 -2.02
CA GLN A 117 -8.68 -5.46 -2.77
C GLN A 117 -8.44 -6.92 -2.36
N HIS A 118 -8.48 -7.27 -1.08
CA HIS A 118 -8.36 -8.66 -0.62
C HIS A 118 -9.47 -9.56 -1.20
N MET A 119 -10.70 -9.06 -1.28
CA MET A 119 -11.86 -9.75 -1.86
C MET A 119 -11.85 -9.84 -3.39
N ASN A 120 -10.90 -9.20 -4.07
CA ASN A 120 -10.85 -9.00 -5.53
C ASN A 120 -12.03 -8.20 -6.10
N LEU A 121 -12.56 -7.24 -5.33
CA LEU A 121 -13.67 -6.37 -5.74
C LEU A 121 -13.18 -5.02 -6.28
N LYS A 122 -11.94 -4.62 -5.95
CA LYS A 122 -11.33 -3.35 -6.37
C LYS A 122 -9.88 -3.57 -6.85
N SER A 123 -9.47 -2.84 -7.87
CA SER A 123 -8.06 -2.76 -8.31
C SER A 123 -7.26 -1.78 -7.46
N SER A 124 -5.95 -1.97 -7.40
CA SER A 124 -5.00 -0.94 -7.00
C SER A 124 -5.11 0.21 -8.02
N GLN A 125 -5.56 1.38 -7.58
CA GLN A 125 -5.55 2.62 -8.38
C GLN A 125 -4.30 3.41 -8.00
N VAL A 126 -3.57 3.94 -8.98
CA VAL A 126 -2.22 4.49 -8.74
C VAL A 126 -1.89 5.69 -9.62
N THR A 127 -1.41 6.76 -8.98
CA THR A 127 -0.46 7.75 -9.52
C THR A 127 0.77 7.88 -8.60
N LEU A 128 1.77 8.67 -8.99
CA LEU A 128 2.99 8.94 -8.20
C LEU A 128 2.72 9.48 -6.79
N PHE A 129 1.58 10.12 -6.57
CA PHE A 129 1.26 10.79 -5.30
C PHE A 129 0.32 9.98 -4.43
N ASP A 130 -0.20 8.88 -4.97
CA ASP A 130 -0.95 7.92 -4.18
C ASP A 130 -0.01 6.98 -3.38
N TYR A 131 1.31 7.13 -3.45
CA TYR A 131 2.19 6.15 -2.81
C TYR A 131 2.20 6.15 -1.29
N ILE A 132 2.04 7.31 -0.66
CA ILE A 132 2.06 7.39 0.81
C ILE A 132 0.80 6.70 1.37
N PRO A 133 -0.42 7.04 0.92
CA PRO A 133 -1.61 6.29 1.32
C PRO A 133 -1.55 4.80 0.89
N GLN A 134 -0.87 4.52 -0.23
CA GLN A 134 -0.40 3.22 -0.73
C GLN A 134 0.24 2.34 0.32
N LEU A 135 1.32 2.88 0.85
CA LEU A 135 2.14 2.24 1.86
C LEU A 135 1.31 2.07 3.14
N ASP A 136 0.61 3.12 3.58
CA ASP A 136 -0.23 3.08 4.78
C ASP A 136 -1.32 1.99 4.70
N LEU A 137 -1.91 1.79 3.51
CA LEU A 137 -2.82 0.68 3.25
C LEU A 137 -2.17 -0.70 3.49
N ASN A 138 -0.96 -0.93 2.97
CA ASN A 138 -0.24 -2.19 3.12
C ASN A 138 0.17 -2.45 4.57
N LEU A 139 0.65 -1.42 5.27
CA LEU A 139 1.09 -1.52 6.66
C LEU A 139 -0.08 -1.74 7.62
N GLU A 140 -1.21 -1.10 7.38
CA GLU A 140 -2.42 -1.35 8.18
C GLU A 140 -2.98 -2.75 7.90
N TYR A 141 -2.83 -3.26 6.68
CA TYR A 141 -3.18 -4.65 6.39
C TYR A 141 -2.28 -5.66 7.14
N LEU A 142 -0.97 -5.41 7.27
CA LEU A 142 -0.09 -6.19 8.16
C LEU A 142 -0.57 -6.14 9.62
N THR A 143 -1.00 -4.96 10.07
CA THR A 143 -1.52 -4.78 11.44
C THR A 143 -2.79 -5.61 11.68
N LEU A 144 -3.68 -5.77 10.69
CA LEU A 144 -4.86 -6.64 10.83
C LEU A 144 -4.49 -8.09 11.12
N TYR A 145 -3.33 -8.56 10.63
CA TYR A 145 -2.86 -9.90 10.92
C TYR A 145 -2.30 -10.06 12.34
N SER A 146 -1.80 -8.98 12.95
CA SER A 146 -1.46 -8.99 14.39
C SER A 146 -2.70 -9.20 15.27
N ASP A 147 -3.81 -8.53 14.93
CA ASP A 147 -5.11 -8.75 15.59
C ASP A 147 -5.63 -10.17 15.30
N PHE A 148 -5.50 -10.63 14.06
CA PHE A 148 -5.89 -12.00 13.67
C PHE A 148 -5.16 -13.05 14.51
N LEU A 149 -3.86 -12.89 14.72
CA LEU A 149 -3.05 -13.78 15.56
C LEU A 149 -3.46 -13.72 17.03
N THR A 150 -4.00 -12.60 17.51
CA THR A 150 -4.54 -12.48 18.86
C THR A 150 -5.86 -13.25 18.99
N VAL A 151 -6.75 -13.11 18.01
CA VAL A 151 -8.07 -13.75 17.99
C VAL A 151 -7.98 -15.26 17.73
N HIS A 152 -7.06 -15.68 16.87
CA HIS A 152 -6.95 -17.06 16.37
C HIS A 152 -5.62 -17.74 16.74
N HIS A 153 -5.04 -17.39 17.88
CA HIS A 153 -3.76 -17.95 18.35
C HIS A 153 -3.80 -19.49 18.46
N GLU A 154 -4.97 -20.06 18.78
CA GLU A 154 -5.22 -21.50 18.88
C GLU A 154 -5.00 -22.26 17.57
N CYS A 155 -5.07 -21.58 16.41
CA CYS A 155 -4.76 -22.17 15.12
C CYS A 155 -3.24 -22.41 14.90
N PHE A 156 -2.39 -21.90 15.78
CA PHE A 156 -0.94 -21.92 15.64
C PHE A 156 -0.21 -22.53 16.87
N PRO A 157 -0.57 -23.76 17.30
CA PRO A 157 -0.12 -24.31 18.59
C PRO A 157 1.40 -24.49 18.73
N ASN A 158 2.12 -24.58 17.61
CA ASN A 158 3.59 -24.80 17.58
C ASN A 158 4.36 -23.54 17.16
N ARG A 159 3.76 -22.35 17.27
CA ARG A 159 4.37 -21.09 16.84
C ARG A 159 4.44 -20.12 18.01
N GLN A 160 5.49 -19.30 18.05
CA GLN A 160 5.67 -18.24 19.05
C GLN A 160 4.91 -17.00 18.63
N ILE A 161 3.62 -16.93 18.98
CA ILE A 161 2.70 -15.87 18.51
C ILE A 161 3.22 -14.46 18.81
N GLU A 162 3.74 -14.21 20.01
CA GLU A 162 4.29 -12.88 20.35
C GLU A 162 5.53 -12.53 19.53
N LYS A 163 6.35 -13.53 19.17
CA LYS A 163 7.51 -13.33 18.28
C LYS A 163 7.07 -13.03 16.85
N ILE A 164 6.02 -13.69 16.35
CA ILE A 164 5.43 -13.35 15.05
C ILE A 164 4.87 -11.93 15.06
N LYS A 165 4.14 -11.54 16.11
CA LYS A 165 3.60 -10.18 16.24
C LYS A 165 4.71 -9.14 16.28
N TYR A 166 5.80 -9.41 17.00
CA TYR A 166 6.98 -8.56 16.99
C TYR A 166 7.62 -8.46 15.59
N SER A 167 7.77 -9.57 14.88
CA SER A 167 8.26 -9.58 13.49
C SER A 167 7.37 -8.76 12.55
N LEU A 168 6.05 -8.81 12.70
CA LEU A 168 5.11 -7.95 11.95
C LEU A 168 5.27 -6.47 12.31
N GLU A 169 5.45 -6.15 13.58
CA GLU A 169 5.69 -4.79 14.05
C GLU A 169 7.02 -4.22 13.50
N GLU A 170 8.11 -4.98 13.57
CA GLU A 170 9.39 -4.61 12.96
C GLU A 170 9.27 -4.45 11.43
N SER A 171 8.46 -5.29 10.78
CA SER A 171 8.16 -5.16 9.35
C SER A 171 7.47 -3.83 9.04
N ILE A 172 6.53 -3.41 9.88
CA ILE A 172 5.84 -2.11 9.73
C ILE A 172 6.83 -0.96 9.92
N TYR A 173 7.63 -1.00 10.98
CA TYR A 173 8.64 0.03 11.26
C TYR A 173 9.64 0.17 10.12
N CYS A 174 10.21 -0.94 9.64
CA CYS A 174 11.21 -0.91 8.58
C CYS A 174 10.61 -0.54 7.22
N SER A 175 9.36 -0.90 6.95
CA SER A 175 8.72 -0.53 5.69
C SER A 175 8.36 0.96 5.64
N ARG A 176 8.01 1.56 6.78
CA ARG A 176 7.75 3.01 6.89
C ARG A 176 9.03 3.83 6.98
N SER A 177 10.02 3.32 7.71
CA SER A 177 11.33 3.96 7.92
C SER A 177 12.45 2.96 7.60
N PRO A 178 12.86 2.85 6.32
CA PRO A 178 13.84 1.88 5.86
C PRO A 178 15.19 1.97 6.56
N ILE A 179 15.56 3.12 7.10
CA ILE A 179 16.81 3.28 7.85
C ILE A 179 16.90 2.40 9.10
N LEU A 180 15.76 1.92 9.63
CA LEU A 180 15.71 0.94 10.71
C LEU A 180 16.09 -0.48 10.25
N LEU A 181 16.08 -0.74 8.93
CA LEU A 181 16.17 -2.08 8.38
C LEU A 181 17.52 -2.76 8.65
N GLU A 182 18.65 -2.04 8.61
CA GLU A 182 19.96 -2.66 8.86
C GLU A 182 20.03 -3.33 10.23
N LYS A 183 19.57 -2.62 11.27
CA LYS A 183 19.52 -3.13 12.64
C LYS A 183 18.53 -4.28 12.76
N ALA A 184 17.33 -4.15 12.17
CA ALA A 184 16.34 -5.22 12.20
C ALA A 184 16.84 -6.50 11.51
N LEU A 185 17.54 -6.38 10.37
CA LEU A 185 18.18 -7.49 9.67
C LEU A 185 19.28 -8.15 10.53
N ALA A 186 20.06 -7.36 11.27
CA ALA A 186 21.09 -7.87 12.17
C ALA A 186 20.48 -8.64 13.35
N ALA A 187 19.30 -8.22 13.84
CA ALA A 187 18.58 -8.83 14.95
C ALA A 187 17.84 -10.12 14.59
N LEU A 188 17.69 -10.45 13.30
CA LEU A 188 17.04 -11.69 12.87
C LEU A 188 17.75 -12.92 13.45
N THR A 189 16.95 -13.89 13.88
CA THR A 189 17.40 -15.21 14.38
C THR A 189 17.06 -16.30 13.37
N ASP A 190 17.73 -17.45 13.45
CA ASP A 190 17.43 -18.62 12.61
C ASP A 190 16.19 -19.37 13.14
N ASP A 191 15.08 -18.63 13.22
CA ASP A 191 13.78 -19.06 13.72
C ASP A 191 12.73 -18.63 12.70
N PRO A 192 11.83 -19.52 12.24
CA PRO A 192 10.77 -19.16 11.27
C PRO A 192 9.79 -18.08 11.76
N ASP A 193 9.72 -17.82 13.07
CA ASP A 193 8.92 -16.74 13.67
C ASP A 193 9.68 -15.41 13.74
N SER A 194 10.98 -15.42 13.40
CA SER A 194 11.86 -14.24 13.27
C SER A 194 12.00 -13.87 11.80
N PHE A 195 11.24 -12.87 11.34
CA PHE A 195 11.25 -12.47 9.94
C PHE A 195 10.96 -10.98 9.76
N LEU A 196 11.21 -10.48 8.55
CA LEU A 196 10.68 -9.19 8.08
C LEU A 196 9.89 -9.41 6.79
N LEU A 197 8.73 -8.78 6.67
CA LEU A 197 7.91 -8.79 5.47
C LEU A 197 7.79 -7.37 4.91
N ILE A 198 8.61 -7.06 3.91
CA ILE A 198 8.74 -5.71 3.36
C ILE A 198 7.97 -5.63 2.03
N PRO A 199 6.82 -4.95 1.97
CA PRO A 199 6.19 -4.60 0.71
C PRO A 199 7.01 -3.55 -0.04
N VAL A 200 7.23 -3.78 -1.33
CA VAL A 200 8.08 -2.95 -2.19
C VAL A 200 7.32 -2.66 -3.47
N THR A 201 7.25 -1.39 -3.86
CA THR A 201 6.67 -0.98 -5.14
C THR A 201 7.76 -0.66 -6.15
N GLU A 202 7.56 -1.11 -7.38
CA GLU A 202 8.56 -1.07 -8.45
C GLU A 202 7.94 -0.88 -9.83
N CYS A 203 8.73 -0.36 -10.78
CA CYS A 203 8.33 -0.25 -12.17
C CYS A 203 8.74 -1.51 -12.94
N CYS A 204 7.75 -2.25 -13.45
CA CYS A 204 7.96 -3.46 -14.27
C CYS A 204 8.14 -3.11 -15.75
N SER A 205 8.61 -4.07 -16.56
CA SER A 205 8.84 -3.85 -18.00
C SER A 205 7.59 -3.48 -18.79
N SER A 206 6.40 -3.70 -18.24
CA SER A 206 5.12 -3.27 -18.80
C SER A 206 4.86 -1.75 -18.65
N GLY A 207 5.77 -1.01 -18.00
CA GLY A 207 5.57 0.38 -17.62
C GLY A 207 4.58 0.56 -16.46
N GLN A 208 4.09 -0.53 -15.87
CA GLN A 208 3.16 -0.52 -14.76
C GLN A 208 3.92 -0.54 -13.43
N LEU A 209 3.37 0.18 -12.47
CA LEU A 209 3.76 0.07 -11.08
C LEU A 209 3.19 -1.22 -10.51
N HIS A 210 4.04 -1.95 -9.82
CA HIS A 210 3.70 -3.22 -9.23
C HIS A 210 4.20 -3.27 -7.80
N THR A 211 3.43 -3.90 -6.92
CA THR A 211 3.85 -4.12 -5.55
C THR A 211 4.06 -5.59 -5.33
N THR A 212 5.22 -5.91 -4.79
CA THR A 212 5.61 -7.24 -4.35
C THR A 212 5.91 -7.23 -2.85
N SER A 213 6.11 -8.40 -2.27
CA SER A 213 6.53 -8.50 -0.87
C SER A 213 7.75 -9.38 -0.76
N TYR A 214 8.72 -8.90 0.00
CA TYR A 214 9.95 -9.60 0.32
C TYR A 214 9.86 -10.14 1.74
N LEU A 215 9.79 -11.45 1.87
CA LEU A 215 10.00 -12.11 3.16
C LEU A 215 11.48 -12.33 3.37
N ILE A 216 12.03 -11.79 4.45
CA ILE A 216 13.44 -11.87 4.80
C ILE A 216 13.57 -12.69 6.07
N GLU A 217 14.30 -13.81 5.98
CA GLU A 217 14.61 -14.68 7.11
C GLU A 217 16.12 -14.85 7.22
N LYS A 218 16.65 -15.02 8.44
CA LYS A 218 18.03 -15.50 8.60
C LYS A 218 18.04 -17.01 8.51
N LYS A 219 18.98 -17.56 7.73
CA LYS A 219 19.27 -19.01 7.65
C LYS A 219 20.78 -19.19 7.76
N LYS A 220 21.25 -19.68 8.90
CA LYS A 220 22.68 -19.82 9.21
C LYS A 220 23.44 -18.49 8.97
N SER A 221 24.35 -18.48 7.99
CA SER A 221 25.20 -17.34 7.59
C SER A 221 24.59 -16.45 6.50
N HIS A 222 23.37 -16.73 6.03
CA HIS A 222 22.74 -16.00 4.93
C HIS A 222 21.40 -15.39 5.36
N LEU A 223 21.00 -14.34 4.65
CA LEU A 223 19.65 -13.83 4.60
C LEU A 223 18.96 -14.46 3.39
N LYS A 224 17.86 -15.16 3.64
CA LYS A 224 16.99 -15.72 2.61
C LYS A 224 15.90 -14.69 2.32
N LEU A 225 15.95 -14.12 1.12
CA LEU A 225 14.97 -13.15 0.63
C LEU A 225 14.02 -13.86 -0.34
N THR A 226 12.77 -14.06 0.07
CA THR A 226 11.74 -14.70 -0.72
C THR A 226 10.81 -13.64 -1.32
N LEU A 227 10.90 -13.44 -2.63
CA LEU A 227 10.03 -12.57 -3.40
C LEU A 227 8.69 -13.26 -3.65
N ILE A 228 7.61 -12.63 -3.17
CA ILE A 228 6.24 -13.05 -3.42
C ILE A 228 5.60 -12.10 -4.44
N ASP A 229 5.50 -12.58 -5.69
CA ASP A 229 4.82 -11.90 -6.78
C ASP A 229 3.59 -12.71 -7.24
N LYS A 230 2.42 -12.40 -6.66
CA LYS A 230 1.17 -13.09 -7.06
C LYS A 230 0.69 -12.69 -8.46
N ALA A 231 1.11 -11.53 -8.99
CA ALA A 231 0.71 -11.09 -10.31
C ALA A 231 1.60 -11.65 -11.42
N MET A 232 2.77 -12.21 -11.06
CA MET A 232 3.77 -12.71 -11.98
C MET A 232 4.18 -11.64 -13.00
N LEU A 233 4.30 -10.39 -12.57
CA LEU A 233 4.75 -9.30 -13.45
C LEU A 233 6.26 -9.23 -13.58
N LEU A 234 7.01 -9.85 -12.66
CA LEU A 234 8.48 -9.80 -12.62
C LEU A 234 9.17 -11.07 -13.16
N HIS A 235 8.39 -12.07 -13.57
CA HIS A 235 8.95 -13.37 -13.96
C HIS A 235 9.90 -13.27 -15.16
N LYS A 236 9.69 -12.30 -16.07
CA LYS A 236 10.56 -12.11 -17.25
C LYS A 236 11.86 -11.44 -16.87
N GLU A 237 11.81 -10.55 -15.90
CA GLU A 237 12.93 -9.75 -15.40
C GLU A 237 13.88 -10.56 -14.51
N ILE A 238 13.40 -11.65 -13.91
CA ILE A 238 14.20 -12.55 -13.07
C ILE A 238 15.19 -13.42 -13.92
N LEU A 239 15.12 -13.40 -15.26
CA LEU A 239 16.09 -14.00 -16.21
C LEU A 239 16.49 -15.47 -15.89
N GLN A 240 15.60 -16.23 -15.27
CA GLN A 240 15.65 -17.69 -15.17
C GLN A 240 14.34 -18.21 -15.77
N THR A 241 14.40 -19.27 -16.58
CA THR A 241 13.19 -19.94 -17.07
C THR A 241 12.32 -20.29 -15.86
N ALA A 242 11.10 -19.74 -15.81
CA ALA A 242 10.15 -20.07 -14.74
C ALA A 242 9.87 -21.58 -14.79
N PRO A 243 9.74 -22.24 -13.63
CA PRO A 243 9.56 -23.67 -13.58
C PRO A 243 8.21 -24.05 -14.22
N VAL A 244 8.17 -25.24 -14.80
CA VAL A 244 6.99 -25.71 -15.53
C VAL A 244 5.97 -26.22 -14.53
N ILE A 245 4.78 -25.62 -14.55
CA ILE A 245 3.64 -26.05 -13.73
C ILE A 245 2.78 -26.97 -14.57
N THR A 246 2.70 -28.24 -14.18
CA THR A 246 1.85 -29.24 -14.83
C THR A 246 0.70 -29.65 -13.93
N LEU A 247 -0.40 -30.09 -14.54
CA LEU A 247 -1.51 -30.75 -13.86
C LEU A 247 -1.47 -32.23 -14.17
N ARG A 248 -1.89 -33.05 -13.21
CA ARG A 248 -2.06 -34.48 -13.44
C ARG A 248 -3.03 -34.73 -14.62
N HIS A 249 -2.68 -35.65 -15.52
CA HIS A 249 -3.48 -35.96 -16.71
C HIS A 249 -4.91 -36.46 -16.40
N ASP A 250 -5.11 -37.05 -15.21
CA ASP A 250 -6.38 -37.63 -14.75
C ASP A 250 -7.31 -36.56 -14.12
N THR A 251 -6.85 -35.31 -14.03
CA THR A 251 -7.65 -34.19 -13.52
C THR A 251 -8.85 -33.96 -14.46
N PRO A 252 -10.11 -33.85 -13.99
CA PRO A 252 -11.26 -33.67 -14.87
C PRO A 252 -11.08 -32.52 -15.86
N LEU A 253 -11.55 -32.67 -17.10
CA LEU A 253 -11.38 -31.69 -18.19
C LEU A 253 -11.84 -30.26 -17.81
N GLU A 254 -12.81 -30.16 -16.89
CA GLU A 254 -13.32 -28.90 -16.32
C GLU A 254 -12.29 -28.18 -15.43
N GLU A 255 -11.44 -28.92 -14.71
CA GLU A 255 -10.33 -28.38 -13.92
C GLU A 255 -9.09 -28.09 -14.80
N GLN A 256 -8.89 -28.85 -15.88
CA GLN A 256 -7.83 -28.60 -16.88
C GLN A 256 -8.09 -27.34 -17.72
N THR A 257 -9.34 -27.11 -18.13
CA THR A 257 -9.74 -25.88 -18.85
C THR A 257 -9.82 -24.67 -17.92
N ALA A 258 -10.06 -24.88 -16.62
CA ALA A 258 -9.92 -23.85 -15.62
C ALA A 258 -8.46 -23.38 -15.51
N THR A 259 -7.42 -24.20 -15.52
CA THR A 259 -6.06 -23.65 -15.30
C THR A 259 -5.50 -22.82 -16.46
N GLN A 260 -5.88 -23.08 -17.71
CA GLN A 260 -5.46 -22.28 -18.87
C GLN A 260 -6.31 -21.02 -19.12
N LYS A 261 -7.54 -20.97 -18.58
CA LYS A 261 -8.50 -19.85 -18.75
C LYS A 261 -9.16 -19.38 -17.43
N SER A 262 -8.60 -19.71 -16.26
CA SER A 262 -9.21 -19.36 -14.97
C SER A 262 -8.88 -17.96 -14.56
N PHE A 263 -9.82 -17.40 -13.83
CA PHE A 263 -9.68 -16.13 -13.15
C PHE A 263 -8.60 -16.13 -12.04
N ASN A 264 -8.04 -17.30 -11.67
CA ASN A 264 -7.19 -17.52 -10.49
C ASN A 264 -6.33 -18.79 -10.62
N PRO A 265 -5.45 -18.94 -11.63
CA PRO A 265 -4.69 -20.17 -11.78
C PRO A 265 -3.61 -20.27 -10.71
N LYS A 266 -3.22 -21.49 -10.34
CA LYS A 266 -2.11 -21.74 -9.42
C LYS A 266 -0.80 -21.55 -10.18
N ILE A 267 -0.29 -20.31 -10.22
CA ILE A 267 0.85 -19.95 -11.08
C ILE A 267 1.95 -19.17 -10.38
N ALA A 268 1.66 -18.60 -9.21
CA ALA A 268 2.64 -17.77 -8.53
C ALA A 268 3.55 -18.68 -7.71
N ILE A 269 4.85 -18.60 -8.01
CA ILE A 269 5.91 -19.36 -7.34
C ILE A 269 6.90 -18.35 -6.76
N PRO A 270 7.29 -18.51 -5.48
CA PRO A 270 8.24 -17.60 -4.87
C PRO A 270 9.60 -17.71 -5.54
N TYR A 271 10.30 -16.58 -5.68
CA TYR A 271 11.69 -16.56 -6.11
C TYR A 271 12.59 -16.21 -4.93
N ILE A 272 13.69 -16.94 -4.75
CA ILE A 272 14.53 -16.85 -3.55
C ILE A 272 15.90 -16.30 -3.96
N PHE A 273 16.40 -15.34 -3.17
CA PHE A 273 17.78 -14.85 -3.19
C PHE A 273 18.44 -15.19 -1.86
N GLU A 274 19.61 -15.82 -1.90
CA GLU A 274 20.44 -16.03 -0.71
C GLU A 274 21.58 -15.02 -0.70
N VAL A 275 21.55 -14.09 0.25
CA VAL A 275 22.54 -13.01 0.40
C VAL A 275 23.36 -13.26 1.66
N GLU A 276 24.68 -13.11 1.60
CA GLU A 276 25.53 -13.27 2.78
C GLU A 276 25.15 -12.27 3.88
N ASN A 277 25.00 -12.74 5.13
CA ASN A 277 24.57 -11.91 6.25
C ASN A 277 25.76 -11.18 6.91
N ASN A 278 26.29 -10.18 6.24
CA ASN A 278 27.31 -9.26 6.77
C ASN A 278 26.79 -7.82 6.80
N GLN A 279 27.54 -6.92 7.46
CA GLN A 279 27.11 -5.53 7.64
C GLN A 279 26.89 -4.82 6.29
N TYR A 280 27.86 -4.91 5.39
CA TYR A 280 27.79 -4.30 4.05
C TYR A 280 26.50 -4.69 3.31
N ASN A 281 26.16 -5.98 3.28
CA ASN A 281 24.94 -6.45 2.61
C ASN A 281 23.67 -5.99 3.32
N ARG A 282 23.65 -5.92 4.66
CA ARG A 282 22.49 -5.37 5.40
C ARG A 282 22.28 -3.88 5.11
N THR A 283 23.35 -3.09 5.08
CA THR A 283 23.31 -1.68 4.67
C THR A 283 22.86 -1.54 3.22
N LYS A 284 23.38 -2.36 2.31
CA LYS A 284 22.99 -2.36 0.89
C LYS A 284 21.51 -2.70 0.70
N LEU A 285 21.01 -3.72 1.38
CA LEU A 285 19.59 -4.08 1.38
C LEU A 285 18.71 -2.94 1.90
N THR A 286 19.18 -2.19 2.90
CA THR A 286 18.49 -1.01 3.45
C THR A 286 18.27 0.06 2.37
N TYR A 287 19.33 0.47 1.66
CA TYR A 287 19.20 1.45 0.58
C TYR A 287 18.45 0.89 -0.64
N LEU A 288 18.63 -0.40 -0.94
CA LEU A 288 17.97 -1.06 -2.06
C LEU A 288 16.45 -1.10 -1.87
N PHE A 289 15.96 -1.52 -0.70
CA PHE A 289 14.52 -1.53 -0.44
C PHE A 289 13.95 -0.12 -0.27
N SER A 290 14.76 0.87 0.14
CA SER A 290 14.37 2.28 0.14
C SER A 290 13.94 2.78 -1.24
N LEU A 291 14.45 2.17 -2.33
CA LEU A 291 14.00 2.48 -3.68
C LEU A 291 12.51 2.20 -3.88
N GLY A 292 11.93 1.18 -3.26
CA GLY A 292 10.52 0.84 -3.43
C GLY A 292 9.60 1.24 -2.27
N THR A 293 10.15 1.63 -1.13
CA THR A 293 9.38 2.01 0.07
C THR A 293 9.31 3.53 0.29
N THR A 294 10.25 4.31 -0.24
CA THR A 294 10.28 5.77 -0.07
C THR A 294 9.76 6.53 -1.29
N PHE A 295 9.33 7.78 -1.08
CA PHE A 295 8.92 8.67 -2.18
C PHE A 295 10.06 8.92 -3.17
N LEU A 296 11.25 9.29 -2.68
CA LEU A 296 12.41 9.62 -3.52
C LEU A 296 12.93 8.40 -4.27
N GLY A 297 13.02 7.26 -3.59
CA GLY A 297 13.40 6.00 -4.21
C GLY A 297 12.47 5.61 -5.37
N ARG A 298 11.16 5.73 -5.16
CA ARG A 298 10.17 5.44 -6.22
C ARG A 298 10.23 6.45 -7.35
N GLY A 299 10.53 7.71 -7.03
CA GLY A 299 10.80 8.75 -8.02
C GLY A 299 11.96 8.41 -8.94
N ILE A 300 13.07 7.88 -8.39
CA ILE A 300 14.21 7.37 -9.18
C ILE A 300 13.75 6.23 -10.10
N GLN A 301 13.04 5.22 -9.57
CA GLN A 301 12.54 4.10 -10.37
C GLN A 301 11.62 4.56 -11.50
N PHE A 302 10.70 5.49 -11.21
CA PHE A 302 9.77 6.03 -12.19
C PHE A 302 10.51 6.77 -13.30
N ASN A 303 11.44 7.68 -12.95
CA ASN A 303 12.24 8.40 -13.93
C ASN A 303 13.13 7.48 -14.76
N LEU A 304 13.75 6.45 -14.18
CA LEU A 304 14.49 5.43 -14.93
C LEU A 304 13.61 4.69 -15.94
N SER A 305 12.40 4.30 -15.53
CA SER A 305 11.47 3.60 -16.40
C SER A 305 10.99 4.48 -17.56
N MET A 306 10.65 5.74 -17.29
CA MET A 306 10.12 6.67 -18.28
C MET A 306 11.21 7.18 -19.23
N LEU A 307 12.35 7.61 -18.69
CA LEU A 307 13.39 8.31 -19.45
C LEU A 307 14.47 7.39 -20.01
N GLN A 308 14.73 6.25 -19.37
CA GLN A 308 15.81 5.32 -19.74
C GLN A 308 15.30 3.95 -20.15
N GLN A 309 14.00 3.68 -20.05
CA GLN A 309 13.40 2.36 -20.31
C GLN A 309 14.09 1.24 -19.51
N LYS A 310 14.51 1.56 -18.28
CA LYS A 310 15.13 0.62 -17.33
C LYS A 310 14.11 0.26 -16.25
N PHE A 311 13.96 -1.04 -16.00
CA PHE A 311 12.93 -1.61 -15.11
C PHE A 311 13.55 -2.57 -14.10
N SER A 312 12.79 -2.94 -13.06
CA SER A 312 13.17 -4.00 -12.10
C SER A 312 14.56 -3.83 -11.49
N LEU A 313 14.89 -2.58 -11.15
CA LEU A 313 16.18 -2.21 -10.56
C LEU A 313 16.48 -3.01 -9.29
N ILE A 314 15.45 -3.24 -8.46
CA ILE A 314 15.59 -3.94 -7.18
C ILE A 314 16.01 -5.40 -7.40
N GLN A 315 15.35 -6.11 -8.32
CA GLN A 315 15.67 -7.52 -8.61
C GLN A 315 17.05 -7.65 -9.22
N TRP A 316 17.44 -6.73 -10.11
CA TRP A 316 18.74 -6.77 -10.74
C TRP A 316 19.87 -6.62 -9.72
N GLU A 317 19.76 -5.66 -8.79
CA GLU A 317 20.73 -5.48 -7.71
C GLU A 317 20.72 -6.67 -6.73
N LEU A 318 19.55 -7.19 -6.35
CA LEU A 318 19.46 -8.40 -5.52
C LEU A 318 20.17 -9.59 -6.17
N LYS A 319 20.03 -9.76 -7.48
CA LYS A 319 20.67 -10.86 -8.22
C LYS A 319 22.19 -10.76 -8.24
N LYS A 320 22.75 -9.55 -8.26
CA LYS A 320 24.20 -9.33 -8.12
C LYS A 320 24.69 -9.61 -6.71
N MET A 321 23.89 -9.29 -5.70
CA MET A 321 24.24 -9.47 -4.30
C MET A 321 24.12 -10.93 -3.84
N ALA A 322 23.24 -11.71 -4.47
CA ALA A 322 22.95 -13.07 -4.08
C ALA A 322 24.09 -14.03 -4.44
N ALA A 323 24.49 -14.85 -3.48
CA ALA A 323 25.39 -15.98 -3.72
C ALA A 323 24.73 -17.03 -4.61
N CYS A 324 23.42 -17.22 -4.45
CA CYS A 324 22.59 -18.00 -5.36
C CYS A 324 21.15 -17.47 -5.39
N SER A 325 20.44 -17.77 -6.49
CA SER A 325 19.01 -17.48 -6.59
C SER A 325 18.28 -18.55 -7.39
N TYR A 326 17.05 -18.88 -6.98
CA TYR A 326 16.30 -20.02 -7.50
C TYR A 326 14.79 -19.91 -7.23
N TRP A 327 13.98 -20.66 -7.98
CA TRP A 327 12.54 -20.77 -7.76
C TRP A 327 12.21 -21.74 -6.61
N GLY A 328 11.23 -21.37 -5.77
CA GLY A 328 10.70 -22.24 -4.72
C GLY A 328 9.74 -23.31 -5.26
N LYS A 329 9.12 -24.05 -4.34
CA LYS A 329 8.19 -25.16 -4.64
C LYS A 329 6.75 -24.87 -4.21
N GLU A 330 6.51 -23.69 -3.65
CA GLU A 330 5.20 -23.28 -3.17
C GLU A 330 4.36 -22.66 -4.30
N LEU A 331 3.12 -23.14 -4.44
CA LEU A 331 2.13 -22.57 -5.34
C LEU A 331 1.17 -21.63 -4.62
N TYR A 332 0.94 -20.49 -5.25
CA TYR A 332 -0.06 -19.52 -4.85
C TYR A 332 -1.11 -19.35 -5.94
N THR A 333 -2.29 -18.92 -5.52
CA THR A 333 -3.30 -18.42 -6.46
C THR A 333 -2.80 -17.12 -7.08
N GLY A 334 -2.57 -17.13 -8.38
CA GLY A 334 -2.15 -15.96 -9.15
C GLY A 334 -3.24 -14.91 -9.26
N GLN A 335 -2.81 -13.66 -9.41
CA GLN A 335 -3.62 -12.46 -9.45
C GLN A 335 -3.58 -11.85 -10.87
N ILE A 336 -4.13 -12.57 -11.84
CA ILE A 336 -3.91 -12.22 -13.24
C ILE A 336 -4.74 -11.01 -13.69
N TYR A 337 -5.92 -10.77 -13.08
CA TYR A 337 -6.90 -9.87 -13.69
C TYR A 337 -7.31 -8.66 -12.87
N THR A 338 -7.16 -8.62 -11.56
CA THR A 338 -7.76 -7.55 -10.74
C THR A 338 -6.86 -6.34 -10.51
N ASN A 339 -5.58 -6.39 -10.91
CA ASN A 339 -4.57 -5.34 -10.65
C ASN A 339 -4.58 -4.86 -9.19
N ASN A 340 -4.79 -5.75 -8.21
CA ASN A 340 -4.89 -5.45 -6.77
C ASN A 340 -3.61 -5.86 -6.01
N CYS A 341 -2.44 -5.60 -6.61
CA CYS A 341 -1.14 -6.12 -6.15
C CYS A 341 -0.70 -5.59 -4.78
N TYR A 342 -1.15 -4.41 -4.34
CA TYR A 342 -0.82 -3.86 -3.02
C TYR A 342 -1.15 -4.82 -1.87
N ILE A 343 -2.43 -5.16 -1.74
CA ILE A 343 -2.90 -6.05 -0.68
C ILE A 343 -2.54 -7.50 -0.97
N LYS A 344 -2.57 -7.91 -2.25
CA LYS A 344 -2.33 -9.31 -2.61
C LYS A 344 -0.88 -9.73 -2.44
N ALA A 345 0.09 -8.84 -2.63
CA ALA A 345 1.48 -9.13 -2.30
C ALA A 345 1.64 -9.42 -0.79
N VAL A 346 1.09 -8.55 0.05
CA VAL A 346 1.14 -8.69 1.51
C VAL A 346 0.39 -9.94 1.98
N ASP A 347 -0.82 -10.19 1.46
CA ASP A 347 -1.62 -11.41 1.67
C ASP A 347 -0.84 -12.68 1.28
N GLY A 348 -0.13 -12.66 0.16
CA GLY A 348 0.75 -13.75 -0.26
C GLY A 348 1.91 -13.99 0.70
N GLY A 349 2.56 -12.91 1.14
CA GLY A 349 3.65 -12.96 2.13
C GLY A 349 3.19 -13.54 3.46
N LEU A 350 2.06 -13.07 3.97
CA LEU A 350 1.46 -13.57 5.22
C LEU A 350 1.01 -15.02 5.09
N GLN A 351 0.44 -15.41 3.94
CA GLN A 351 0.13 -16.80 3.62
C GLN A 351 1.41 -17.66 3.59
N HIS A 352 2.55 -17.15 3.11
CA HIS A 352 3.83 -17.86 3.13
C HIS A 352 4.33 -18.10 4.55
N VAL A 353 4.30 -17.06 5.41
CA VAL A 353 4.78 -17.07 6.79
C VAL A 353 3.91 -17.91 7.71
N LEU A 354 2.59 -17.70 7.67
CA LEU A 354 1.63 -18.30 8.58
C LEU A 354 1.10 -19.65 8.06
N GLY A 355 1.24 -19.90 6.77
CA GLY A 355 0.70 -21.10 6.14
C GLY A 355 1.50 -22.36 6.44
N GLN A 356 0.78 -23.44 6.73
CA GLN A 356 1.36 -24.78 6.73
C GLN A 356 1.48 -25.29 5.29
N PRO A 357 2.62 -25.90 4.92
CA PRO A 357 2.78 -26.50 3.61
C PRO A 357 1.92 -27.76 3.51
N LEU A 358 1.14 -27.87 2.44
CA LEU A 358 0.35 -29.04 2.09
C LEU A 358 0.75 -29.50 0.70
N GLU A 359 1.29 -30.71 0.58
CA GLU A 359 1.60 -31.30 -0.71
C GLU A 359 0.32 -31.53 -1.52
N THR A 360 0.36 -31.18 -2.81
CA THR A 360 -0.79 -31.38 -3.69
C THR A 360 -0.66 -32.67 -4.49
N THR A 361 -1.79 -33.33 -4.73
CA THR A 361 -1.88 -34.48 -5.64
C THR A 361 -2.21 -34.10 -7.09
N HIS A 362 -2.45 -32.81 -7.36
CA HIS A 362 -3.02 -32.32 -8.63
C HIS A 362 -2.06 -31.42 -9.41
N TYR A 363 -1.23 -30.65 -8.71
CA TYR A 363 -0.28 -29.71 -9.28
C TYR A 363 1.15 -30.15 -9.04
N PHE A 364 1.97 -30.05 -10.08
CA PHE A 364 3.37 -30.39 -10.06
C PHE A 364 4.19 -29.21 -10.55
N ILE A 365 5.37 -29.01 -9.96
CA ILE A 365 6.40 -28.06 -10.39
C ILE A 365 7.61 -28.90 -10.81
N ASP A 366 7.99 -28.83 -12.08
CA ASP A 366 9.08 -29.63 -12.65
C ASP A 366 8.96 -31.12 -12.27
N ASP A 367 7.77 -31.68 -12.50
CA ASP A 367 7.40 -33.08 -12.24
C ASP A 367 7.44 -33.52 -10.76
N GLN A 368 7.58 -32.58 -9.82
CA GLN A 368 7.49 -32.84 -8.38
C GLN A 368 6.19 -32.30 -7.80
N PRO A 369 5.55 -33.01 -6.83
CA PRO A 369 4.37 -32.51 -6.15
C PRO A 369 4.60 -31.09 -5.60
N ALA A 370 3.73 -30.16 -5.98
CA ALA A 370 3.82 -28.80 -5.51
C ALA A 370 3.36 -28.67 -4.05
N LEU A 371 3.73 -27.57 -3.39
CA LEU A 371 3.28 -27.26 -2.02
C LEU A 371 2.28 -26.10 -2.04
N LEU A 372 1.10 -26.28 -1.44
CA LEU A 372 0.17 -25.19 -1.15
C LEU A 372 0.37 -24.71 0.28
N LYS A 373 0.63 -23.42 0.46
CA LYS A 373 0.60 -22.79 1.78
C LYS A 373 -0.84 -22.45 2.15
N LYS A 374 -1.36 -22.98 3.27
CA LYS A 374 -2.69 -22.62 3.79
C LYS A 374 -2.61 -22.22 5.25
N ILE A 375 -3.28 -21.13 5.61
CA ILE A 375 -3.41 -20.74 7.02
C ILE A 375 -4.23 -21.84 7.71
N PRO A 376 -3.74 -22.42 8.83
CA PRO A 376 -4.42 -23.51 9.51
C PRO A 376 -5.87 -23.17 9.83
N GLN A 377 -6.77 -24.13 9.62
CA GLN A 377 -8.21 -24.02 9.91
C GLN A 377 -8.96 -22.90 9.15
N HIS A 378 -8.31 -22.23 8.19
CA HIS A 378 -8.90 -21.13 7.45
C HIS A 378 -8.94 -21.40 5.93
N SER A 379 -10.15 -21.35 5.37
CA SER A 379 -10.35 -21.16 3.93
C SER A 379 -10.13 -19.70 3.56
N ALA A 380 -9.99 -19.39 2.27
CA ALA A 380 -9.94 -17.99 1.83
C ALA A 380 -11.19 -17.20 2.27
N THR A 381 -12.37 -17.81 2.24
CA THR A 381 -13.62 -17.17 2.65
C THR A 381 -13.66 -16.93 4.17
N SER A 382 -13.25 -17.91 4.98
CA SER A 382 -13.26 -17.75 6.45
C SER A 382 -12.17 -16.79 6.93
N LEU A 383 -11.02 -16.74 6.28
CA LEU A 383 -9.99 -15.73 6.53
C LEU A 383 -10.53 -14.31 6.24
N THR A 384 -11.12 -14.10 5.05
CA THR A 384 -11.73 -12.81 4.70
C THR A 384 -12.81 -12.40 5.70
N THR A 385 -13.64 -13.35 6.14
CA THR A 385 -14.70 -13.10 7.14
C THR A 385 -14.09 -12.65 8.47
N SER A 386 -13.05 -13.34 8.95
CA SER A 386 -12.38 -13.03 10.21
C SER A 386 -11.72 -11.65 10.17
N LEU A 387 -11.03 -11.31 9.07
CA LEU A 387 -10.44 -9.99 8.87
C LEU A 387 -11.49 -8.87 8.86
N ALA A 388 -12.66 -9.08 8.24
CA ALA A 388 -13.73 -8.09 8.24
C ALA A 388 -14.34 -7.88 9.64
N ILE A 389 -14.50 -8.95 10.42
CA ILE A 389 -14.96 -8.88 11.83
C ILE A 389 -13.95 -8.09 12.68
N ILE A 390 -12.66 -8.38 12.52
CA ILE A 390 -11.57 -7.66 13.20
C ILE A 390 -11.60 -6.16 12.87
N VAL A 391 -11.79 -5.82 11.59
CA VAL A 391 -11.92 -4.42 11.14
C VAL A 391 -13.10 -3.74 11.85
N ASN A 392 -14.28 -4.37 11.91
CA ASN A 392 -15.42 -3.80 12.63
C ASN A 392 -15.13 -3.54 14.10
N TYR A 393 -14.59 -4.55 14.80
CA TYR A 393 -14.23 -4.41 16.21
C TYR A 393 -13.22 -3.26 16.43
N ARG A 394 -12.25 -3.12 15.53
CA ARG A 394 -11.27 -2.03 15.58
C ARG A 394 -11.92 -0.66 15.38
N LEU A 395 -12.82 -0.52 14.40
CA LEU A 395 -13.55 0.73 14.15
C LEU A 395 -14.39 1.14 15.36
N GLU A 396 -15.11 0.19 15.97
CA GLU A 396 -15.89 0.42 17.19
C GLU A 396 -15.00 0.87 18.35
N LYS A 397 -13.87 0.18 18.58
CA LYS A 397 -12.91 0.51 19.65
C LYS A 397 -12.30 1.90 19.49
N LEU A 398 -12.10 2.34 18.24
CA LEU A 398 -11.58 3.66 17.90
C LEU A 398 -12.66 4.76 17.87
N ALA A 399 -13.90 4.43 18.23
CA ALA A 399 -15.06 5.33 18.26
C ALA A 399 -15.38 5.98 16.90
N TYR A 400 -15.15 5.25 15.80
CA TYR A 400 -15.69 5.64 14.50
C TYR A 400 -17.21 5.48 14.47
N ALA A 401 -17.89 6.33 13.68
CA ALA A 401 -19.33 6.30 13.54
C ALA A 401 -19.86 4.92 13.12
N ARG A 402 -21.06 4.57 13.59
CA ARG A 402 -21.70 3.27 13.32
C ARG A 402 -21.81 2.95 11.82
N GLU A 403 -21.97 3.97 10.98
CA GLU A 403 -22.03 3.85 9.52
C GLU A 403 -20.75 3.23 8.93
N ALA A 404 -19.60 3.43 9.58
CA ALA A 404 -18.33 2.82 9.21
C ALA A 404 -18.39 1.29 9.30
N ALA A 405 -18.82 0.78 10.46
CA ALA A 405 -18.98 -0.65 10.70
C ALA A 405 -20.04 -1.25 9.77
N GLN A 406 -21.17 -0.55 9.57
CA GLN A 406 -22.22 -0.99 8.65
C GLN A 406 -21.73 -1.13 7.20
N ALA A 407 -20.83 -0.26 6.75
CA ALA A 407 -20.27 -0.35 5.41
C ALA A 407 -19.41 -1.60 5.21
N ILE A 408 -18.63 -1.97 6.23
CA ILE A 408 -17.82 -3.20 6.22
C ILE A 408 -18.71 -4.44 6.31
N GLU A 409 -19.76 -4.42 7.14
CA GLU A 409 -20.77 -5.49 7.20
C GLU A 409 -21.47 -5.70 5.85
N HIS A 410 -21.86 -4.60 5.20
CA HIS A 410 -22.49 -4.64 3.88
C HIS A 410 -21.54 -5.21 2.83
N LEU A 411 -20.27 -4.77 2.84
CA LEU A 411 -19.23 -5.30 1.96
C LEU A 411 -19.05 -6.82 2.15
N LEU A 412 -18.95 -7.28 3.40
CA LEU A 412 -18.83 -8.70 3.70
C LEU A 412 -20.06 -9.49 3.23
N LYS A 413 -21.27 -8.97 3.49
CA LYS A 413 -22.52 -9.62 3.07
C LYS A 413 -22.59 -9.78 1.56
N ASP A 414 -22.27 -8.72 0.80
CA ASP A 414 -22.24 -8.80 -0.66
C ASP A 414 -21.16 -9.78 -1.16
N TYR A 415 -19.97 -9.75 -0.58
CA TYR A 415 -18.90 -10.70 -0.90
C TYR A 415 -19.35 -12.16 -0.70
N LEU A 416 -19.97 -12.47 0.44
CA LEU A 416 -20.47 -13.81 0.74
C LEU A 416 -21.59 -14.23 -0.23
N GLN A 417 -22.51 -13.32 -0.57
CA GLN A 417 -23.55 -13.57 -1.58
C GLN A 417 -22.98 -13.80 -2.99
N LYS A 418 -21.89 -13.13 -3.35
CA LYS A 418 -21.20 -13.37 -4.62
C LYS A 418 -20.46 -14.71 -4.63
N LYS A 419 -19.96 -15.17 -3.48
CA LYS A 419 -19.29 -16.47 -3.34
C LYS A 419 -20.22 -17.67 -3.45
N THR A 420 -21.50 -17.54 -3.11
CA THR A 420 -22.49 -18.62 -3.26
C THR A 420 -22.99 -18.81 -4.69
N LYS A 421 -22.71 -17.85 -5.60
CA LYS A 421 -23.10 -17.93 -7.01
C LYS A 421 -21.99 -18.60 -7.85
N PRO A 422 -22.25 -19.74 -8.51
CA PRO A 422 -21.30 -20.31 -9.45
C PRO A 422 -21.21 -19.42 -10.69
N LEU A 423 -20.18 -18.57 -10.75
CA LEU A 423 -19.89 -17.73 -11.91
C LEU A 423 -18.82 -18.38 -12.78
N SER A 424 -19.04 -18.40 -14.09
CA SER A 424 -18.01 -18.75 -15.08
C SER A 424 -16.86 -17.74 -15.05
N ASN A 425 -15.70 -18.11 -15.59
CA ASN A 425 -14.53 -17.21 -15.62
C ASN A 425 -14.81 -15.91 -16.40
N TYR A 426 -15.57 -16.00 -17.49
CA TYR A 426 -15.97 -14.83 -18.27
C TYR A 426 -16.94 -13.92 -17.49
N GLN A 427 -17.90 -14.50 -16.76
CA GLN A 427 -18.79 -13.75 -15.89
C GLN A 427 -18.02 -13.05 -14.77
N ARG A 428 -17.03 -13.71 -14.15
CA ARG A 428 -16.15 -13.09 -13.15
C ARG A 428 -15.35 -11.91 -13.72
N TYR A 429 -14.91 -12.00 -14.98
CA TYR A 429 -14.24 -10.90 -15.68
C TYR A 429 -15.17 -9.71 -15.95
N LEU A 430 -16.39 -9.96 -16.42
CA LEU A 430 -17.38 -8.90 -16.61
C LEU A 430 -17.78 -8.25 -15.28
N ASP A 431 -18.01 -9.07 -14.26
CA ASP A 431 -18.32 -8.61 -12.90
C ASP A 431 -17.18 -7.79 -12.32
N LYS A 432 -15.91 -8.09 -12.63
CA LYS A 432 -14.77 -7.24 -12.22
C LYS A 432 -14.95 -5.80 -12.69
N ASN A 433 -15.21 -5.57 -13.98
CA ASN A 433 -15.33 -4.21 -14.51
C ASN A 433 -16.51 -3.45 -13.87
N LYS A 434 -17.61 -4.17 -13.60
CA LYS A 434 -18.77 -3.63 -12.87
C LYS A 434 -18.46 -3.36 -11.39
N ASN A 435 -17.75 -4.26 -10.72
CA ASN A 435 -17.34 -4.14 -9.33
C ASN A 435 -16.36 -2.98 -9.15
N VAL A 436 -15.39 -2.80 -10.05
CA VAL A 436 -14.49 -1.64 -10.02
C VAL A 436 -15.32 -0.36 -10.06
N ALA A 437 -16.29 -0.22 -10.98
CA ALA A 437 -17.17 0.95 -11.00
C ALA A 437 -17.99 1.10 -9.69
N GLN A 438 -18.46 0.00 -9.09
CA GLN A 438 -19.25 0.02 -7.86
C GLN A 438 -18.43 0.40 -6.61
N TYR A 439 -17.30 -0.26 -6.37
CA TYR A 439 -16.49 -0.13 -5.14
C TYR A 439 -15.41 0.96 -5.21
N VAL A 440 -15.17 1.52 -6.40
CA VAL A 440 -14.45 2.80 -6.55
C VAL A 440 -15.40 3.97 -6.26
N ALA A 441 -16.68 3.87 -6.65
CA ALA A 441 -17.67 4.94 -6.51
C ALA A 441 -18.38 5.01 -5.14
N HIS A 442 -18.23 4.00 -4.27
CA HIS A 442 -18.78 4.09 -2.92
C HIS A 442 -17.99 5.13 -2.13
N ARG A 443 -18.56 6.34 -2.09
CA ARG A 443 -18.30 7.33 -1.05
C ARG A 443 -18.36 6.58 0.27
N VAL A 444 -17.24 6.53 0.95
CA VAL A 444 -17.18 6.50 2.40
C VAL A 444 -17.20 7.99 2.75
N PRO A 445 -18.37 8.64 2.85
CA PRO A 445 -18.39 10.04 3.24
C PRO A 445 -17.96 10.03 4.71
N PHE A 446 -16.77 10.56 4.99
CA PHE A 446 -16.27 10.96 6.31
C PHE A 446 -17.00 10.26 7.45
N TYR A 447 -16.59 9.02 7.77
CA TYR A 447 -17.01 8.40 9.01
C TYR A 447 -16.27 9.13 10.13
N SER A 448 -16.79 10.30 10.50
CA SER A 448 -16.23 11.10 11.57
C SER A 448 -16.29 10.32 12.88
N LYS A 449 -15.31 10.54 13.76
CA LYS A 449 -15.37 9.97 15.10
C LYS A 449 -16.54 10.58 15.87
N GLU A 450 -17.33 9.75 16.55
CA GLU A 450 -18.50 10.21 17.32
C GLU A 450 -18.11 11.01 18.59
N LYS A 451 -16.84 10.96 18.98
CA LYS A 451 -16.28 11.73 20.09
C LYS A 451 -15.01 12.45 19.66
N GLU A 452 -14.97 13.77 19.88
CA GLU A 452 -13.72 14.54 19.90
C GLU A 452 -12.82 13.95 20.99
N ILE A 453 -11.80 13.20 20.59
CA ILE A 453 -10.67 12.93 21.47
C ILE A 453 -9.95 14.27 21.58
N LYS A 454 -9.90 14.85 22.80
CA LYS A 454 -9.05 16.02 23.06
C LYS A 454 -7.61 15.61 22.73
N ILE A 455 -7.13 16.08 21.59
CA ILE A 455 -5.72 16.06 21.25
C ILE A 455 -5.06 17.00 22.25
N ASP A 456 -4.24 16.45 23.13
CA ASP A 456 -3.31 17.28 23.87
C ASP A 456 -2.34 17.86 22.85
N SER A 457 -2.58 19.11 22.46
CA SER A 457 -1.75 19.85 21.52
C SER A 457 -0.33 20.11 22.05
N SER A 458 -0.05 19.80 23.32
CA SER A 458 1.32 19.75 23.87
C SER A 458 2.09 18.48 23.49
N LEU A 459 1.39 17.43 22.99
CA LEU A 459 1.99 16.22 22.42
C LEU A 459 2.24 16.32 20.90
N LEU A 460 1.66 17.33 20.24
CA LEU A 460 2.08 17.75 18.89
C LEU A 460 3.35 18.58 19.06
N LEU A 461 4.50 17.90 19.11
CA LEU A 461 5.79 18.57 19.15
C LEU A 461 5.87 19.59 18.01
N LYS A 462 6.33 20.80 18.35
CA LYS A 462 6.61 21.86 17.39
C LYS A 462 7.43 21.26 16.26
N SER A 463 7.06 21.56 15.02
CA SER A 463 7.63 21.01 13.78
C SER A 463 9.17 21.08 13.70
N SER A 464 9.78 21.93 14.54
CA SER A 464 11.22 21.98 14.82
C SER A 464 11.87 20.66 15.26
N GLU A 465 11.11 19.70 15.82
CA GLU A 465 11.63 18.42 16.35
C GLU A 465 11.39 17.20 15.42
N ILE A 466 10.69 17.38 14.30
CA ILE A 466 10.41 16.31 13.32
C ILE A 466 11.62 16.05 12.39
N THR A 467 12.66 16.89 12.46
CA THR A 467 13.78 16.85 11.51
C THR A 467 14.88 15.84 11.76
N ASP A 468 14.86 15.10 12.86
CA ASP A 468 16.01 14.24 13.17
C ASP A 468 15.91 12.84 12.54
N GLY A 469 14.91 12.62 11.66
CA GLY A 469 14.67 11.31 11.08
C GLY A 469 14.09 11.26 9.68
N ILE A 470 14.64 12.05 8.78
CA ILE A 470 14.54 11.79 7.34
C ILE A 470 15.95 11.82 6.78
N GLN A 471 16.54 10.64 6.52
CA GLN A 471 17.73 10.57 5.67
C GLN A 471 17.51 9.63 4.49
N LEU A 472 17.57 10.23 3.30
CA LEU A 472 18.37 9.71 2.20
C LEU A 472 19.46 10.72 1.77
N PHE A 473 19.47 11.98 2.25
CA PHE A 473 20.34 13.08 1.79
C PHE A 473 20.91 13.91 2.95
N GLY A 474 22.08 14.52 2.74
CA GLY A 474 22.87 15.22 3.76
C GLY A 474 22.21 16.44 4.40
N GLU A 475 22.85 16.96 5.44
CA GLU A 475 22.39 18.05 6.35
C GLU A 475 21.84 19.30 5.64
N LYS A 476 22.29 19.59 4.42
CA LYS A 476 21.92 20.81 3.68
C LYS A 476 20.56 20.70 2.97
N GLU A 477 20.20 19.52 2.47
CA GLU A 477 18.87 19.25 1.88
C GLU A 477 17.79 19.07 2.97
N ILE A 478 18.19 18.63 4.18
CA ILE A 478 17.32 18.51 5.36
C ILE A 478 16.73 19.87 5.77
N MET A 479 17.51 20.95 5.76
CA MET A 479 17.00 22.29 6.07
C MET A 479 15.95 22.79 5.06
N GLN A 480 16.04 22.36 3.79
CA GLN A 480 15.12 22.78 2.73
C GLN A 480 13.80 22.01 2.79
N VAL A 481 13.85 20.69 3.06
CA VAL A 481 12.65 19.86 3.30
C VAL A 481 11.97 20.24 4.61
N LYS A 482 12.73 20.55 5.67
CA LYS A 482 12.22 21.12 6.93
C LYS A 482 11.38 22.35 6.67
N THR A 483 11.92 23.30 5.92
CA THR A 483 11.22 24.55 5.59
C THR A 483 9.92 24.29 4.80
N ALA A 484 9.91 23.30 3.90
CA ALA A 484 8.72 22.91 3.15
C ALA A 484 7.66 22.20 4.02
N ILE A 485 8.07 21.29 4.91
CA ILE A 485 7.19 20.59 5.86
C ILE A 485 6.65 21.54 6.94
N ASP A 486 7.47 22.44 7.46
CA ASP A 486 7.05 23.48 8.40
C ASP A 486 6.00 24.42 7.76
N THR A 487 6.15 24.70 6.46
CA THR A 487 5.16 25.47 5.69
C THR A 487 3.84 24.70 5.50
N LEU A 488 3.90 23.38 5.25
CA LEU A 488 2.72 22.50 5.16
C LEU A 488 1.97 22.35 6.48
N VAL A 489 2.70 22.16 7.59
CA VAL A 489 2.11 22.02 8.93
C VAL A 489 1.49 23.33 9.39
N ALA A 490 2.13 24.47 9.10
CA ALA A 490 1.55 25.79 9.34
C ALA A 490 0.28 26.03 8.50
N GLN A 491 0.24 25.57 7.25
CA GLN A 491 -0.93 25.73 6.37
C GLN A 491 -2.07 24.74 6.66
N GLY A 492 -1.79 23.52 7.12
CA GLY A 492 -2.79 22.56 7.61
C GLY A 492 -3.57 23.09 8.83
N SER A 493 -2.91 23.87 9.68
CA SER A 493 -3.59 24.58 10.78
C SER A 493 -4.52 25.70 10.29
N CYS A 494 -4.26 26.29 9.12
CA CYS A 494 -5.15 27.26 8.46
C CYS A 494 -6.39 26.61 7.82
N PHE A 495 -6.36 25.33 7.42
CA PHE A 495 -7.54 24.63 6.88
C PHE A 495 -8.58 24.30 7.95
N SER A 496 -8.14 23.98 9.19
CA SER A 496 -9.06 23.87 10.34
C SER A 496 -9.80 25.19 10.63
N SER A 497 -9.18 26.32 10.31
CA SER A 497 -9.80 27.65 10.44
C SER A 497 -10.75 27.94 9.28
N TYR A 498 -10.47 27.45 8.07
CA TYR A 498 -11.31 27.65 6.88
C TYR A 498 -12.58 26.81 6.94
N GLU A 499 -12.51 25.56 7.40
CA GLU A 499 -13.70 24.73 7.62
C GLU A 499 -14.53 25.21 8.82
N LYS A 500 -13.91 25.68 9.91
CA LYS A 500 -14.64 26.30 11.02
C LYS A 500 -15.31 27.61 10.61
N LYS A 501 -14.70 28.40 9.73
CA LYS A 501 -15.29 29.64 9.18
C LYS A 501 -16.43 29.32 8.21
N THR A 502 -16.28 28.31 7.37
CA THR A 502 -17.34 27.87 6.44
C THR A 502 -18.53 27.24 7.18
N LEU A 503 -18.30 26.47 8.26
CA LEU A 503 -19.37 25.95 9.13
C LEU A 503 -20.01 27.03 10.02
N ALA A 504 -19.27 28.05 10.42
CA ALA A 504 -19.81 29.21 11.13
C ALA A 504 -20.65 30.10 10.19
N ASP A 505 -20.20 30.31 8.96
CA ASP A 505 -20.92 31.08 7.94
C ASP A 505 -22.20 30.34 7.48
N ILE A 506 -22.18 29.00 7.42
CA ILE A 506 -23.39 28.20 7.15
C ILE A 506 -24.38 28.25 8.33
N LYS A 507 -23.91 28.37 9.58
CA LYS A 507 -24.78 28.52 10.77
C LYS A 507 -25.34 29.93 10.94
N THR A 508 -24.63 30.98 10.52
CA THR A 508 -25.12 32.37 10.60
C THR A 508 -26.08 32.75 9.46
N THR A 509 -26.06 32.03 8.34
CA THR A 509 -26.94 32.32 7.18
C THR A 509 -28.38 31.75 7.32
N LYS A 510 -28.80 31.29 8.51
CA LYS A 510 -30.19 30.85 8.78
C LYS A 510 -31.04 31.79 9.65
N THR A 511 -30.58 33.00 9.92
CA THR A 511 -31.40 34.02 10.62
C THR A 511 -31.12 35.40 10.02
N ASN A 512 -31.80 35.72 8.92
CA ASN A 512 -32.11 37.11 8.52
C ASN A 512 -33.13 37.11 7.38
N THR A 513 -34.34 36.62 7.64
CA THR A 513 -35.52 37.10 6.93
C THR A 513 -36.11 38.22 7.77
N ARG A 514 -35.73 39.45 7.42
CA ARG A 514 -36.31 40.67 7.97
C ARG A 514 -37.75 40.77 7.50
N LEU A 515 -38.67 40.58 8.44
CA LEU A 515 -40.03 41.13 8.38
C LEU A 515 -39.94 42.67 8.41
N ASP A 516 -40.99 43.28 7.85
CA ASP A 516 -41.36 44.68 7.87
C ASP A 516 -40.87 45.58 6.73
N SER A 517 -41.82 45.79 5.81
CA SER A 517 -42.27 47.09 5.28
C SER A 517 -42.19 47.19 3.75
N ILE A 518 -43.34 46.98 3.09
CA ILE A 518 -43.87 47.86 2.05
C ILE A 518 -45.40 47.74 2.14
N GLN A 519 -46.03 48.86 2.49
CA GLN A 519 -47.47 49.05 2.50
C GLN A 519 -48.02 49.21 1.07
N LYS A 520 -49.23 48.68 0.88
CA LYS A 520 -50.36 49.19 0.07
C LYS A 520 -50.07 49.60 -1.38
N THR A 521 -50.70 48.89 -2.31
CA THR A 521 -52.00 49.29 -2.91
C THR A 521 -52.55 48.15 -3.77
N GLU A 522 -53.80 47.75 -3.51
CA GLU A 522 -54.67 47.09 -4.50
C GLU A 522 -54.95 48.06 -5.67
N PRO A 523 -55.25 47.56 -6.87
CA PRO A 523 -56.67 47.33 -7.19
C PRO A 523 -56.95 46.01 -7.92
N ALA A 524 -57.97 45.32 -7.42
CA ALA A 524 -59.20 44.91 -8.09
C ALA A 524 -59.20 44.37 -9.55
N LEU A 525 -59.87 43.22 -9.64
CA LEU A 525 -60.90 42.81 -10.64
C LEU A 525 -60.49 42.08 -11.93
N GLU A 526 -61.00 40.84 -11.95
CA GLU A 526 -61.83 40.21 -13.00
C GLU A 526 -61.20 39.52 -14.23
N ILE A 527 -61.51 38.21 -14.26
CA ILE A 527 -61.52 37.18 -15.33
C ILE A 527 -60.17 36.57 -15.72
#